data_AF-A0A0J9E147-F1
#
_entry.id   AF-A0A0J9E147-F1
#
_cell.length_a   1.000
_cell.length_b   1.000
_cell.length_c   1.000
_cell.angle_alpha   90.00
_cell.angle_beta   90.00
_cell.angle_gamma   90.00
#
_symmetry.space_group_name_H-M   'P 1'
#
loop_
_entity.id
_entity.type
_entity.pdbx_description
1 polymer ?
#
loop_
_entity_poly.entity_id
_entity_poly.type
_entity_poly.pdbx_seq_one_letter_code
_entity_poly.pdbx_strand_id
1 'polypeptide(L)'
;MDGADAQLHGFATCAGRLSALMEHQWMFDGAASEETEHSRALVIDILDAMMPADRGRDVLSWRIEAKVAHSALLTRASFAQEPRDRIWAARTALRLTEDCQRFLLG
;
A
#
# COMPACT_ATOMS: atom_id res chain seq x y z
N MET A 1 -20.59 5.32 6.48
CA MET A 1 -19.85 4.89 5.29
C MET A 1 -20.53 3.61 4.81
N ASP A 2 -21.03 3.59 3.58
CA ASP A 2 -21.63 2.38 3.01
C ASP A 2 -20.54 1.31 2.76
N GLY A 3 -20.92 0.03 2.67
CA GLY A 3 -19.99 -1.09 2.48
C GLY A 3 -19.15 -0.94 1.22
N ALA A 4 -19.73 -0.43 0.13
CA ALA A 4 -19.02 -0.18 -1.12
C ALA A 4 -17.96 0.93 -1.00
N ASP A 5 -18.26 2.01 -0.28
CA ASP A 5 -17.32 3.12 -0.06
C ASP A 5 -16.16 2.70 0.85
N ALA A 6 -16.45 1.87 1.87
CA ALA A 6 -15.41 1.27 2.71
C ALA A 6 -14.48 0.33 1.91
N GLN A 7 -15.04 -0.46 0.99
CA GLN A 7 -14.26 -1.34 0.12
C GLN A 7 -13.40 -0.54 -0.89
N LEU A 8 -13.96 0.50 -1.50
CA LEU A 8 -13.24 1.42 -2.39
C LEU A 8 -12.07 2.09 -1.66
N HIS A 9 -12.31 2.61 -0.46
CA HIS A 9 -11.25 3.19 0.39
C HIS A 9 -10.18 2.15 0.76
N GLY A 10 -10.58 0.91 1.06
CA GLY A 10 -9.67 -0.21 1.34
C GLY A 10 -8.73 -0.49 0.18
N PHE A 11 -9.25 -0.64 -1.04
CA PHE A 11 -8.42 -0.87 -2.22
C PHE A 11 -7.53 0.34 -2.54
N ALA A 12 -8.03 1.57 -2.37
CA ALA A 12 -7.24 2.78 -2.58
C ALA A 12 -6.05 2.85 -1.62
N THR A 13 -6.28 2.50 -0.37
CA THR A 13 -5.24 2.37 0.66
C THR A 13 -4.21 1.32 0.27
N CYS A 14 -4.65 0.15 -0.22
CA CYS A 14 -3.74 -0.91 -0.64
C CYS A 14 -2.91 -0.56 -1.87
N ALA A 15 -3.50 0.10 -2.87
CA ALA A 15 -2.76 0.61 -4.03
C ALA A 15 -1.65 1.59 -3.59
N GLY A 16 -1.94 2.46 -2.61
CA GLY A 16 -0.95 3.38 -2.04
C GLY A 16 0.21 2.65 -1.35
N ARG A 17 -0.10 1.70 -0.44
CA ARG A 17 0.91 0.91 0.30
C ARG A 17 1.81 0.10 -0.63
N LEU A 18 1.21 -0.64 -1.57
CA LEU A 18 1.95 -1.47 -2.53
C LEU A 18 2.82 -0.61 -3.45
N SER A 19 2.36 0.58 -3.83
CA SER A 19 3.20 1.53 -4.59
C SER A 19 4.44 1.97 -3.80
N ALA A 20 4.29 2.25 -2.50
CA ALA A 20 5.42 2.62 -1.65
C ALA A 20 6.40 1.45 -1.45
N LEU A 21 5.89 0.22 -1.26
CA LEU A 21 6.72 -0.97 -1.11
C LEU A 21 7.51 -1.27 -2.39
N MET A 22 6.86 -1.22 -3.56
CA MET A 22 7.51 -1.46 -4.86
C MET A 22 8.67 -0.47 -5.08
N GLU A 23 8.44 0.82 -4.83
CA GLU A 23 9.47 1.86 -4.97
C GLU A 23 10.63 1.68 -3.98
N HIS A 24 10.34 1.23 -2.76
CA HIS A 24 11.38 0.89 -1.78
C HIS A 24 12.18 -0.33 -2.23
N GLN A 25 11.53 -1.39 -2.72
CA GLN A 25 12.17 -2.60 -3.22
C GLN A 25 13.07 -2.31 -4.43
N TRP A 26 12.72 -1.39 -5.33
CA TRP A 26 13.65 -0.97 -6.39
C TRP A 26 15.00 -0.46 -5.86
N MET A 27 15.04 0.10 -4.64
CA MET A 27 16.28 0.58 -4.02
C MET A 27 17.05 -0.50 -3.25
N PHE A 28 16.37 -1.51 -2.69
CA PHE A 28 16.97 -2.44 -1.72
C PHE A 28 16.86 -3.93 -2.09
N ASP A 29 15.85 -4.31 -2.86
CA ASP A 29 15.50 -5.70 -3.20
C ASP A 29 14.75 -5.75 -4.54
N GLY A 30 15.47 -5.50 -5.63
CA GLY A 30 14.88 -5.29 -6.96
C GLY A 30 14.03 -6.48 -7.45
N ALA A 31 14.38 -7.72 -7.10
CA ALA A 31 13.61 -8.89 -7.51
C ALA A 31 12.23 -8.93 -6.83
N ALA A 32 12.16 -8.60 -5.54
CA ALA A 32 10.88 -8.55 -4.81
C ALA A 32 9.92 -7.47 -5.34
N SER A 33 10.43 -6.48 -6.08
CA SER A 33 9.60 -5.44 -6.69
C SER A 33 8.65 -5.97 -7.78
N GLU A 34 9.02 -7.05 -8.47
CA GLU A 34 8.20 -7.65 -9.53
C GLU A 34 6.91 -8.28 -8.95
N GLU A 35 7.02 -8.97 -7.82
CA GLU A 35 5.88 -9.56 -7.13
C GLU A 35 4.93 -8.48 -6.57
N THR A 36 5.52 -7.40 -6.03
CA THR A 36 4.73 -6.25 -5.55
C THR A 36 4.08 -5.50 -6.70
N GLU A 37 4.75 -5.36 -7.85
CA GLU A 37 4.18 -4.77 -9.05
C GLU A 37 2.95 -5.55 -9.52
N HIS A 38 3.03 -6.88 -9.56
CA HIS A 38 1.89 -7.72 -9.91
C HIS A 38 0.71 -7.52 -8.95
N SER A 39 0.97 -7.57 -7.64
CA SER A 39 -0.07 -7.33 -6.62
C SER A 39 -0.70 -5.94 -6.74
N ARG A 40 0.13 -4.91 -7.00
CA ARG A 40 -0.31 -3.53 -7.20
C ARG A 40 -1.20 -3.39 -8.43
N ALA A 41 -0.84 -4.05 -9.53
CA ALA A 41 -1.62 -4.02 -10.77
C ALA A 41 -3.03 -4.58 -10.54
N LEU A 42 -3.15 -5.72 -9.86
CA LEU A 42 -4.45 -6.32 -9.52
C LEU A 42 -5.34 -5.38 -8.69
N VAL A 43 -4.77 -4.68 -7.70
CA VAL A 43 -5.54 -3.70 -6.92
C VAL A 43 -5.99 -2.52 -7.78
N ILE A 44 -5.16 -2.05 -8.72
CA ILE A 44 -5.52 -0.95 -9.62
C ILE A 44 -6.66 -1.37 -10.55
N ASP A 45 -6.63 -2.57 -11.11
CA ASP A 45 -7.70 -3.08 -11.98
C ASP A 45 -9.04 -3.12 -11.24
N ILE A 46 -9.05 -3.56 -9.97
CA ILE A 46 -10.25 -3.56 -9.14
C ILE A 46 -10.73 -2.12 -8.84
N LEU A 47 -9.81 -1.21 -8.52
CA LEU A 47 -10.15 0.19 -8.29
C LEU A 47 -10.80 0.82 -9.51
N ASP A 48 -10.23 0.62 -10.69
CA ASP A 48 -10.74 1.19 -11.94
C ASP A 48 -12.12 0.61 -12.30
N ALA A 49 -12.39 -0.65 -11.95
CA ALA A 49 -13.70 -1.28 -12.13
C ALA A 49 -14.76 -0.79 -11.13
N MET A 50 -14.38 -0.47 -9.89
CA MET A 50 -15.31 -0.10 -8.82
C MET A 50 -15.57 1.41 -8.73
N MET A 51 -14.60 2.24 -9.14
CA MET A 51 -14.60 3.68 -8.88
C MET A 51 -15.68 4.41 -9.70
N PRO A 52 -16.63 5.10 -9.05
CA PRO A 52 -17.53 6.01 -9.73
C PRO A 52 -16.78 7.20 -10.35
N ALA A 53 -17.26 7.70 -11.48
CA ALA A 53 -16.59 8.75 -12.26
C ALA A 53 -16.32 10.05 -11.48
N ASP A 54 -17.14 10.37 -10.48
CA ASP A 54 -17.04 11.56 -9.64
C ASP A 54 -16.10 11.40 -8.42
N ARG A 55 -15.62 10.18 -8.14
CA ARG A 55 -14.81 9.85 -6.95
C ARG A 55 -13.30 9.84 -7.19
N GLY A 56 -12.84 10.10 -8.41
CA GLY A 56 -11.42 10.01 -8.77
C GLY A 56 -10.48 10.86 -7.91
N ARG A 57 -10.90 12.06 -7.50
CA ARG A 57 -10.10 12.94 -6.63
C ARG A 57 -9.91 12.34 -5.23
N ASP A 58 -10.97 11.78 -4.66
CA ASP A 58 -10.93 11.21 -3.31
C ASP A 58 -10.08 9.94 -3.30
N VAL A 59 -10.28 9.06 -4.29
CA VAL A 59 -9.48 7.84 -4.47
C VAL A 59 -8.00 8.16 -4.63
N LEU A 60 -7.66 9.19 -5.42
CA LEU A 60 -6.27 9.64 -5.57
C LEU A 60 -5.70 10.16 -4.25
N SER A 61 -6.47 10.94 -3.48
CA SER A 61 -6.03 11.43 -2.15
C SER A 61 -5.70 10.27 -1.22
N TRP A 62 -6.60 9.30 -1.09
CA TRP A 62 -6.40 8.12 -0.23
C TRP A 62 -5.16 7.31 -0.64
N ARG A 63 -4.94 7.14 -1.94
CA ARG A 63 -3.74 6.47 -2.48
C ARG A 63 -2.46 7.21 -2.08
N ILE A 64 -2.45 8.54 -2.22
CA ILE A 64 -1.29 9.37 -1.89
C ILE A 64 -1.01 9.33 -0.39
N GLU A 65 -2.04 9.52 0.45
CA GLU A 65 -1.93 9.48 1.90
C GLU A 65 -1.37 8.13 2.39
N ALA A 66 -1.93 7.03 1.89
CA ALA A 66 -1.48 5.68 2.23
C ALA A 66 -0.04 5.41 1.75
N LYS A 67 0.32 5.88 0.55
CA LYS A 67 1.68 5.75 0.01
C LYS A 67 2.69 6.51 0.87
N VAL A 68 2.41 7.76 1.21
CA VAL A 68 3.29 8.60 2.06
C VAL A 68 3.47 7.96 3.43
N ALA A 69 2.37 7.53 4.07
CA ALA A 69 2.43 6.90 5.39
C ALA A 69 3.24 5.59 5.37
N HIS A 70 3.08 4.77 4.33
CA HIS A 70 3.80 3.51 4.21
C HIS A 70 5.29 3.72 3.88
N SER A 71 5.61 4.69 3.01
CA SER A 71 6.99 5.10 2.73
C SER A 71 7.71 5.57 4.01
N ALA A 72 7.03 6.28 4.89
CA ALA A 72 7.59 6.68 6.19
C ALA A 72 7.91 5.47 7.09
N LEU A 73 7.07 4.42 7.09
CA LEU A 73 7.37 3.17 7.81
C LEU A 73 8.59 2.46 7.22
N LEU A 74 8.66 2.32 5.90
CA LEU A 74 9.78 1.66 5.21
C LEU A 74 11.11 2.41 5.41
N THR A 75 11.06 3.74 5.39
CA THR A 75 12.20 4.61 5.71
C THR A 75 12.69 4.38 7.14
N ARG A 76 11.78 4.36 8.13
CA ARG A 76 12.13 4.08 9.52
C ARG A 76 12.68 2.67 9.70
N ALA A 77 12.10 1.67 9.04
CA ALA A 77 12.58 0.29 9.06
C ALA A 77 14.03 0.18 8.57
N SER A 78 14.39 0.98 7.56
CA SER A 78 15.71 0.96 6.94
C SER A 78 16.74 1.78 7.73
N PHE A 79 16.35 2.95 8.25
CA PHE A 79 17.30 3.99 8.68
C PHE A 79 17.17 4.48 10.12
N ALA A 80 16.15 4.06 10.89
CA ALA A 80 16.03 4.54 12.28
C ALA A 80 17.22 4.07 13.13
N GLN A 81 17.73 4.96 13.99
CA GLN A 81 18.90 4.67 14.84
C GLN A 81 18.54 3.68 15.96
N GLU A 82 17.37 3.89 16.58
CA GLU A 82 16.89 3.04 17.66
C GLU A 82 16.44 1.67 17.12
N PRO A 83 17.05 0.55 17.55
CA PRO A 83 16.71 -0.78 17.03
C PRO A 83 15.24 -1.16 17.23
N ARG A 84 14.64 -0.72 18.34
CA ARG A 84 13.21 -0.96 18.62
C ARG A 84 12.32 -0.30 17.58
N ASP A 85 12.66 0.90 17.12
CA ASP A 85 11.89 1.62 16.12
C ASP A 85 11.97 0.94 14.74
N ARG A 86 13.17 0.53 14.33
CA ARG A 86 13.36 -0.24 13.08
C ARG A 86 12.51 -1.51 13.05
N ILE A 87 12.59 -2.31 14.12
CA ILE A 87 11.85 -3.57 14.22
C ILE A 87 10.35 -3.33 14.21
N TRP A 88 9.87 -2.33 14.95
CA TRP A 88 8.45 -1.97 14.97
C TRP A 88 7.96 -1.52 13.59
N ALA A 89 8.72 -0.65 12.92
CA ALA A 89 8.37 -0.12 11.61
C ALA A 89 8.35 -1.23 10.55
N ALA A 90 9.35 -2.13 10.55
CA ALA A 90 9.42 -3.28 9.65
C ALA A 90 8.22 -4.22 9.84
N ARG A 91 7.91 -4.61 11.08
CA ARG A 91 6.75 -5.46 11.39
C ARG A 91 5.43 -4.82 11.00
N THR A 92 5.31 -3.51 11.23
CA THR A 92 4.10 -2.75 10.88
C THR A 92 3.93 -2.67 9.37
N ALA A 93 4.99 -2.37 8.62
CA ALA A 93 4.96 -2.35 7.17
C ALA A 93 4.56 -3.73 6.61
N LEU A 94 5.22 -4.80 7.07
CA LEU A 94 4.92 -6.17 6.65
C LEU A 94 3.46 -6.54 6.88
N ARG A 95 2.95 -6.34 8.11
CA ARG A 95 1.56 -6.64 8.44
C ARG A 95 0.57 -5.88 7.55
N LEU A 96 0.79 -4.59 7.32
CA LEU A 96 -0.11 -3.77 6.50
C LEU A 96 -0.12 -4.19 5.02
N THR A 97 0.99 -4.74 4.52
CA THR A 97 1.09 -5.31 3.17
C THR A 97 0.40 -6.67 3.09
N GLU A 98 0.62 -7.56 4.08
CA GLU A 98 -0.09 -8.84 4.17
C GLU A 98 -1.61 -8.65 4.26
N ASP A 99 -2.06 -7.65 5.03
CA ASP A 99 -3.49 -7.33 5.13
C ASP A 99 -4.06 -6.93 3.76
N CYS A 100 -3.28 -6.25 2.91
CA CYS A 100 -3.69 -5.93 1.55
C CYS A 100 -3.72 -7.14 0.62
N GLN A 101 -2.79 -8.07 0.77
CA GLN A 101 -2.79 -9.33 0.03
C GLN A 101 -3.99 -10.21 0.43
N ARG A 102 -4.33 -10.27 1.73
CA ARG A 102 -5.55 -10.95 2.20
C ARG A 102 -6.81 -10.28 1.67
N PHE A 103 -6.84 -8.94 1.67
CA PHE A 103 -7.98 -8.19 1.16
C PHE A 103 -8.27 -8.45 -0.33
N LEU A 104 -7.25 -8.76 -1.13
CA LEU A 104 -7.42 -9.20 -2.53
C LEU A 104 -8.10 -10.57 -2.67
N LEU A 105 -7.97 -11.45 -1.67
CA LEU A 105 -8.41 -12.85 -1.74
C LEU A 105 -9.84 -13.08 -1.24
N GLY A 106 -10.45 -12.11 -0.55
CA GLY A 106 -11.80 -12.20 0.01
C GLY A 106 -11.85 -12.76 1.43
#